data_AF-A0A1V4QNX3-F1
#
_entry.id   AF-A0A1V4QNX3-F1
#
_cell.length_a   1.000
_cell.length_b   1.000
_cell.length_c   1.000
_cell.angle_alpha   90.00
_cell.angle_beta   90.00
_cell.angle_gamma   90.00
#
_symmetry.space_group_name_H-M   'P 1'
#
loop_
_entity.id
_entity.type
_entity.pdbx_description
1 polymer ?
#
loop_
_entity_poly.entity_id
_entity_poly.type
_entity_poly.pdbx_seq_one_letter_code
_entity_poly.pdbx_strand_id
1 'polypeptide(L)'
;MARTPTETLIRIIRLICLYLKNILVNSWRRLLMLIKYILLCWLQQKIRRAYRRLGEAIFNHLELGRPEPLVQADVKAQLNNLTNLKADKLIRRQGIRQLRNKIRNTSYSLEPHPGAEK
;
A
#
# COMPACT_ATOMS: atom_id res chain seq x y z
N MET A 1 -2.26 -51.45 14.05
CA MET A 1 -1.78 -51.52 12.65
C MET A 1 -0.61 -50.55 12.49
N ALA A 2 0.60 -51.06 12.25
CA ALA A 2 1.79 -50.23 12.06
C ALA A 2 1.68 -49.47 10.73
N ARG A 3 1.76 -48.13 10.76
CA ARG A 3 1.77 -47.30 9.56
C ARG A 3 3.02 -47.60 8.74
N THR A 4 2.85 -47.81 7.44
CA THR A 4 3.97 -48.06 6.53
C THR A 4 4.83 -46.79 6.41
N PRO A 5 6.16 -46.90 6.26
CA PRO A 5 7.07 -45.75 6.20
C PRO A 5 6.80 -44.84 4.99
N THR A 6 6.09 -45.33 3.98
CA THR A 6 5.65 -44.56 2.81
C THR A 6 4.51 -43.60 3.13
N GLU A 7 3.56 -43.98 3.99
CA GLU A 7 2.44 -43.11 4.40
C GLU A 7 2.90 -41.92 5.25
N THR A 8 3.92 -42.11 6.09
CA THR A 8 4.48 -41.04 6.91
C THR A 8 5.25 -40.04 6.06
N LEU A 9 6.04 -40.49 5.08
CA LEU A 9 6.75 -39.62 4.12
C LEU A 9 5.78 -38.78 3.28
N ILE A 10 4.71 -39.37 2.77
CA ILE A 10 3.69 -38.63 1.99
C ILE A 10 3.02 -37.54 2.85
N ARG A 11 2.73 -37.83 4.12
CA ARG A 11 2.18 -36.83 5.05
C ARG A 11 3.16 -35.68 5.33
N ILE A 12 4.44 -35.99 5.53
CA ILE A 12 5.47 -34.98 5.77
C ILE A 12 5.62 -34.06 4.54
N ILE A 13 5.67 -34.63 3.33
CA ILE A 13 5.76 -33.86 2.09
C ILE A 13 4.53 -32.94 1.94
N ARG A 14 3.31 -33.46 2.20
CA ARG A 14 2.08 -32.65 2.16
C ARG A 14 2.12 -31.48 3.15
N LEU A 15 2.59 -31.71 4.37
CA LEU A 15 2.75 -30.67 5.38
C LEU A 15 3.76 -29.60 4.94
N ILE A 16 4.92 -30.02 4.41
CA ILE A 16 5.93 -29.10 3.87
C ILE A 16 5.36 -28.26 2.72
N CYS A 17 4.63 -28.87 1.79
CA CYS A 17 3.97 -28.17 0.69
C CYS A 17 2.94 -27.14 1.18
N LEU A 18 2.10 -27.49 2.16
CA LEU A 18 1.15 -26.55 2.77
C LEU A 18 1.86 -25.38 3.45
N TYR A 19 2.95 -25.66 4.17
CA TYR A 19 3.73 -24.65 4.87
C TYR A 19 4.41 -23.68 3.89
N LEU A 20 5.05 -24.22 2.85
CA LEU A 20 5.67 -23.45 1.78
C LEU A 20 4.64 -22.57 1.06
N LYS A 21 3.47 -23.11 0.72
CA LYS A 21 2.38 -22.35 0.11
C LYS A 21 1.96 -21.17 0.98
N ASN A 22 1.79 -21.38 2.29
CA ASN A 22 1.42 -20.31 3.22
C ASN A 22 2.50 -19.25 3.36
N ILE A 23 3.78 -19.65 3.43
CA ILE A 23 4.91 -18.71 3.47
C ILE A 23 4.95 -17.86 2.20
N LEU A 24 4.82 -18.48 1.02
CA LEU A 24 4.81 -17.77 -0.27
C LEU A 24 3.68 -16.75 -0.35
N VAL A 25 2.46 -17.15 0.02
CA VAL A 25 1.29 -16.27 0.01
C VAL A 25 1.46 -15.11 1.00
N ASN A 26 1.98 -15.36 2.20
CA ASN A 26 2.20 -14.34 3.20
C ASN A 26 3.30 -13.35 2.79
N SER A 27 4.42 -13.86 2.25
CA SER A 27 5.52 -13.06 1.72
C SER A 27 5.05 -12.18 0.55
N TRP A 28 4.26 -12.73 -0.37
CA TRP A 28 3.66 -11.98 -1.47
C TRP A 28 2.76 -10.85 -0.97
N ARG A 29 1.89 -11.12 0.02
CA ARG A 29 1.02 -10.10 0.64
C ARG A 29 1.85 -8.97 1.26
N ARG A 30 2.94 -9.29 1.97
CA ARG A 30 3.86 -8.30 2.56
C ARG A 30 4.56 -7.47 1.48
N LEU A 31 5.03 -8.11 0.42
CA LEU A 31 5.68 -7.43 -0.72
C LEU A 31 4.72 -6.46 -1.41
N LEU A 32 3.49 -6.88 -1.71
CA LEU A 32 2.47 -6.01 -2.29
C LEU A 32 2.18 -4.78 -1.43
N MET A 33 2.05 -4.98 -0.11
CA MET A 33 1.86 -3.87 0.83
C MET A 33 3.04 -2.91 0.82
N LEU A 34 4.28 -3.43 0.86
CA LEU A 34 5.51 -2.62 0.78
C LEU A 34 5.56 -1.78 -0.49
N ILE A 35 5.30 -2.36 -1.66
CA ILE A 35 5.28 -1.63 -2.94
C ILE A 35 4.25 -0.49 -2.89
N LYS A 36 3.05 -0.74 -2.38
CA LYS A 36 2.01 0.29 -2.26
C LYS A 36 2.42 1.42 -1.29
N TYR A 37 3.12 1.09 -0.21
CA TYR A 37 3.67 2.08 0.71
C TYR A 37 4.78 2.92 0.08
N ILE A 38 5.70 2.31 -0.66
CA ILE A 38 6.76 3.02 -1.39
C ILE A 38 6.14 4.03 -2.37
N LEU A 39 5.12 3.61 -3.13
CA LEU A 39 4.38 4.51 -4.03
C LEU A 39 3.71 5.68 -3.31
N LEU A 40 3.16 5.46 -2.10
CA LEU A 40 2.62 6.54 -1.28
C LEU A 40 3.71 7.52 -0.80
N CYS A 41 4.87 7.01 -0.39
CA CYS A 41 6.01 7.84 0.00
C CYS A 41 6.49 8.70 -1.16
N TRP A 42 6.58 8.13 -2.36
CA TRP A 42 6.94 8.86 -3.56
C TRP A 42 5.92 9.95 -3.90
N LEU A 43 4.63 9.65 -3.83
CA LEU A 43 3.57 10.64 -4.04
C LEU A 43 3.63 11.76 -2.99
N GLN A 44 3.95 11.43 -1.74
CA GLN A 44 4.13 12.43 -0.68
C GLN A 44 5.32 13.35 -0.94
N GLN A 45 6.43 12.84 -1.48
CA GLN A 45 7.54 13.68 -1.91
C GLN A 45 7.12 14.60 -3.08
N LYS A 46 6.35 14.09 -4.05
CA LYS A 46 5.82 14.88 -5.16
C LYS A 46 4.94 16.03 -4.67
N ILE A 47 4.04 15.77 -3.70
CA ILE A 47 3.20 16.80 -3.07
C ILE A 47 4.05 17.85 -2.35
N ARG A 48 5.07 17.44 -1.58
CA ARG A 48 5.98 18.37 -0.89
C ARG A 48 6.70 19.29 -1.88
N ARG A 49 7.18 18.74 -2.99
CA ARG A 49 7.82 19.53 -4.07
C ARG A 49 6.82 20.50 -4.72
N ALA A 50 5.59 20.06 -4.97
CA ALA A 50 4.53 20.93 -5.51
C ALA A 50 4.20 22.08 -4.56
N TYR A 51 4.16 21.83 -3.25
CA TYR A 51 3.96 22.88 -2.24
C TYR A 51 5.07 23.93 -2.23
N ARG A 52 6.34 23.50 -2.35
CA ARG A 52 7.48 24.43 -2.42
C ARG A 52 7.38 25.35 -3.64
N ARG A 53 7.11 24.76 -4.82
CA ARG A 53 6.92 25.53 -6.07
C ARG A 53 5.76 26.52 -5.99
N LEU A 54 4.66 26.12 -5.35
CA LEU A 54 3.51 27.00 -5.13
C LEU A 54 3.88 28.17 -4.19
N GLY A 55 4.64 27.89 -3.13
CA GLY A 55 5.17 28.93 -2.25
C GLY A 55 6.08 29.92 -2.99
N GLU A 56 7.03 29.41 -3.78
CA GLU A 56 7.93 30.22 -4.62
C GLU A 56 7.14 31.08 -5.61
N ALA A 57 6.14 30.52 -6.30
CA ALA A 57 5.31 31.26 -7.25
C ALA A 57 4.51 32.38 -6.57
N ILE A 58 3.90 32.09 -5.42
CA ILE A 58 3.17 33.10 -4.64
C ILE A 58 4.12 34.21 -4.17
N PHE A 59 5.29 33.84 -3.67
CA PHE A 59 6.29 34.78 -3.18
C PHE A 59 6.79 35.72 -4.29
N ASN A 60 7.15 35.17 -5.46
CA ASN A 60 7.58 35.97 -6.61
C ASN A 60 6.50 36.98 -7.04
N HIS A 61 5.22 36.60 -7.01
CA HIS A 61 4.13 37.51 -7.34
C HIS A 61 3.91 38.62 -6.30
N LEU A 62 4.15 38.32 -5.03
CA LEU A 62 4.12 39.31 -3.95
C LEU A 62 5.29 40.31 -4.07
N GLU A 63 6.49 39.84 -4.39
CA GLU A 63 7.67 40.71 -4.60
C GLU A 63 7.47 41.66 -5.80
N LEU A 64 6.80 41.20 -6.85
CA LEU A 64 6.47 42.03 -8.02
C LEU A 64 5.34 43.04 -7.74
N GLY A 65 4.83 43.13 -6.50
CA GLY A 65 3.79 44.07 -6.10
C GLY A 65 2.43 43.81 -6.76
N ARG A 66 2.18 42.60 -7.28
CA ARG A 66 0.89 42.29 -7.92
C ARG A 66 -0.18 42.11 -6.84
N PRO A 67 -1.31 42.82 -6.93
CA PRO A 67 -2.43 42.59 -6.02
C PRO A 67 -3.01 41.19 -6.29
N GLU A 68 -3.15 40.39 -5.23
CA GLU A 68 -3.71 39.02 -5.19
C GLU A 68 -2.99 37.95 -6.04
N PRO A 69 -1.86 37.38 -5.55
CA PRO A 69 -1.15 36.28 -6.22
C PRO A 69 -2.02 35.02 -6.44
N LEU A 70 -3.07 34.83 -5.64
CA LEU A 70 -3.97 33.66 -5.71
C LEU A 70 -4.89 33.67 -6.94
N VAL A 71 -5.14 34.84 -7.54
CA VAL A 71 -6.00 34.99 -8.71
C VAL A 71 -5.22 34.71 -10.00
N GLN A 72 -3.89 34.70 -9.92
CA GLN A 72 -3.05 34.48 -11.09
C GLN A 72 -3.18 33.05 -11.62
N ALA A 73 -3.27 32.95 -12.94
CA ALA A 73 -3.58 31.71 -13.63
C ALA A 73 -2.54 30.61 -13.37
N ASP A 74 -1.28 30.98 -13.18
CA ASP A 74 -0.18 30.07 -12.87
C ASP A 74 -0.28 29.51 -11.45
N VAL A 75 -0.53 30.37 -10.44
CA VAL A 75 -0.75 29.95 -9.05
C VAL A 75 -2.00 29.07 -8.96
N LYS A 76 -3.07 29.44 -9.65
CA LYS A 76 -4.31 28.65 -9.72
C LYS A 76 -4.09 27.28 -10.38
N ALA A 77 -3.32 27.21 -11.47
CA ALA A 77 -2.97 25.94 -12.11
C ALA A 77 -2.13 25.04 -11.18
N GLN A 78 -1.18 25.62 -10.45
CA GLN A 78 -0.39 24.90 -9.46
C GLN A 78 -1.23 24.40 -8.29
N LEU A 79 -2.18 25.20 -7.81
CA LEU A 79 -3.14 24.83 -6.78
C LEU A 79 -4.04 23.66 -7.24
N ASN A 80 -4.52 23.69 -8.48
CA ASN A 80 -5.31 22.61 -9.09
C ASN A 80 -4.50 21.31 -9.22
N ASN A 81 -3.23 21.39 -9.62
CA ASN A 81 -2.35 20.22 -9.64
C ASN A 81 -2.17 19.64 -8.23
N LEU A 82 -2.01 20.51 -7.23
CA LEU A 82 -1.81 20.09 -5.85
C LEU A 82 -3.06 19.42 -5.24
N THR A 83 -4.25 19.94 -5.55
CA THR A 83 -5.52 19.32 -5.13
C THR A 83 -5.72 17.96 -5.80
N ASN A 84 -5.41 17.83 -7.09
CA ASN A 84 -5.43 16.53 -7.78
C ASN A 84 -4.48 15.51 -7.14
N LEU A 85 -3.24 15.91 -6.83
CA LEU A 85 -2.28 15.04 -6.15
C LEU A 85 -2.74 14.61 -4.75
N LYS A 86 -3.45 15.47 -4.02
CA LYS A 86 -4.06 15.11 -2.74
C LYS A 86 -5.21 14.12 -2.91
N ALA A 87 -6.06 14.33 -3.91
CA ALA A 87 -7.15 13.40 -4.24
C ALA A 87 -6.59 12.01 -4.59
N ASP A 88 -5.57 11.94 -5.44
CA ASP A 88 -4.88 10.68 -5.78
C ASP A 88 -4.31 9.99 -4.55
N LYS A 89 -3.75 10.75 -3.59
CA LYS A 89 -3.23 10.19 -2.34
C LYS A 89 -4.34 9.58 -1.49
N LEU A 90 -5.51 10.21 -1.43
CA LEU A 90 -6.67 9.70 -0.69
C LEU A 90 -7.18 8.39 -1.32
N ILE A 91 -7.35 8.35 -2.64
CA ILE A 91 -7.77 7.15 -3.37
C ILE A 91 -6.80 5.99 -3.11
N ARG A 92 -5.49 6.24 -3.23
CA ARG A 92 -4.47 5.22 -2.98
C ARG A 92 -4.46 4.75 -1.52
N ARG A 93 -4.66 5.67 -0.56
CA ARG A 93 -4.79 5.31 0.87
C ARG A 93 -6.02 4.43 1.12
N GLN A 94 -7.16 4.74 0.51
CA GLN A 94 -8.37 3.92 0.61
C GLN A 94 -8.14 2.53 0.01
N GLY A 95 -7.51 2.44 -1.17
CA GLY A 95 -7.15 1.17 -1.79
C GLY A 95 -6.25 0.30 -0.92
N ILE A 96 -5.26 0.88 -0.22
CA ILE A 96 -4.41 0.15 0.73
C ILE A 96 -5.19 -0.34 1.94
N ARG A 97 -6.13 0.45 2.47
CA ARG A 97 -7.02 0.02 3.56
C ARG A 97 -7.89 -1.14 3.13
N GLN A 98 -8.49 -1.08 1.94
CA GLN A 98 -9.29 -2.16 1.39
C GLN A 98 -8.46 -3.44 1.20
N LEU A 99 -7.25 -3.32 0.62
CA LEU A 99 -6.35 -4.46 0.45
C LEU A 99 -5.96 -5.08 1.79
N ARG A 100 -5.65 -4.26 2.80
CA ARG A 100 -5.37 -4.73 4.17
C ARG A 100 -6.54 -5.48 4.76
N ASN A 101 -7.76 -4.97 4.58
CA ASN A 101 -8.97 -5.63 5.09
C ASN A 101 -9.20 -6.97 4.36
N LYS A 102 -9.03 -7.01 3.04
CA LYS A 102 -9.10 -8.27 2.25
C LYS A 102 -8.06 -9.28 2.74
N ILE A 103 -6.82 -8.85 2.97
CA ILE A 103 -5.75 -9.70 3.51
C ILE A 103 -6.13 -10.19 4.91
N ARG A 104 -6.60 -9.33 5.81
CA ARG A 104 -7.02 -9.70 7.17
C ARG A 104 -8.10 -10.78 7.13
N ASN A 105 -9.14 -10.57 6.32
CA ASN A 105 -10.26 -11.51 6.21
C ASN A 105 -9.85 -12.86 5.59
N THR A 106 -8.75 -12.90 4.82
CA THR A 106 -8.24 -14.11 4.15
C THR A 106 -6.98 -14.69 4.83
N SER A 107 -6.55 -14.17 5.97
CA SER A 107 -5.35 -14.63 6.69
C SER A 107 -5.64 -15.63 7.81
N TYR A 108 -6.91 -15.94 8.09
CA TYR A 108 -7.30 -16.78 9.24
C TYR A 108 -8.05 -18.07 8.91
N SER A 109 -8.18 -18.48 7.66
CA SER A 109 -8.57 -19.86 7.33
C SER A 109 -7.35 -20.77 7.41
N LEU A 110 -6.80 -20.95 8.61
CA LEU A 110 -6.06 -22.17 8.91
C LEU A 110 -7.13 -23.23 9.13
N GLU A 111 -7.24 -24.22 8.23
CA GLU A 111 -8.02 -25.42 8.54
C GLU A 111 -7.54 -25.94 9.91
N PRO A 112 -8.47 -26.34 10.80
CA PRO A 112 -8.10 -26.83 12.12
C PRO A 112 -7.08 -27.96 11.97
N HIS A 113 -6.01 -27.89 12.76
CA HIS A 113 -5.02 -28.96 12.81
C HIS A 113 -5.77 -30.27 13.12
N PRO A 114 -5.55 -31.37 12.36
CA PRO A 114 -6.28 -32.63 12.54
C PRO A 114 -5.94 -33.40 13.84
N GLY A 115 -5.53 -32.68 14.89
CA GLY A 115 -5.29 -33.16 16.25
C GLY A 115 -5.77 -32.18 17.32
N ALA A 116 -6.64 -31.23 16.96
CA ALA A 116 -7.25 -30.28 17.90
C ALA A 116 -8.62 -30.75 18.43
N GLU A 117 -9.09 -31.92 18.01
CA GLU A 117 -10.23 -32.61 18.63
C GLU A 117 -9.65 -33.59 19.66
N LYS A 118 -9.88 -33.30 20.94
CA LYS A 118 -9.66 -34.23 22.05
C LYS A 118 -10.78 -35.26 22.07
#